data_AF-A0A2M7S2W2-F1
#
_entry.id   AF-A0A2M7S2W2-F1
#
_cell.length_a   1.000
_cell.length_b   1.000
_cell.length_c   1.000
_cell.angle_alpha   90.00
_cell.angle_beta   90.00
_cell.angle_gamma   90.00
#
_symmetry.space_group_name_H-M   'P 1'
#
loop_
_entity.id
_entity.type
_entity.pdbx_description
1 polymer ?
#
loop_
_entity_poly.entity_id
_entity_poly.type
_entity_poly.pdbx_seq_one_letter_code
_entity_poly.pdbx_strand_id
1 'polypeptide(L)' 'MYISYAKVENFRALESIFFPLDRFSVIIGENDVGKTSFLYALDTFFGDTKIDATSDFFKMETDRTIIT' A
#
# COMPACT_ATOMS: atom_id res chain seq x y z
N MET A 1 -18.43 -0.64 -5.94
CA MET A 1 -17.54 -1.41 -5.03
C MET A 1 -17.30 -0.56 -3.79
N TYR A 2 -17.30 -1.16 -2.60
CA TYR A 2 -17.07 -0.48 -1.32
C TYR A 2 -15.97 -1.22 -0.56
N ILE A 3 -14.97 -0.49 -0.05
CA ILE A 3 -13.84 -1.03 0.70
C ILE A 3 -14.00 -0.55 2.14
N SER A 4 -14.07 -1.48 3.10
CA SER A 4 -14.23 -1.16 4.53
C SER A 4 -12.90 -0.93 5.24
N TYR A 5 -11.84 -1.56 4.77
CA TYR A 5 -10.47 -1.35 5.25
C TYR A 5 -9.46 -1.82 4.21
N ALA A 6 -8.23 -1.33 4.34
CA ALA A 6 -7.08 -1.83 3.61
C ALA A 6 -6.00 -2.26 4.62
N LYS A 7 -5.36 -3.40 4.36
CA LYS A 7 -4.20 -3.88 5.11
C LYS A 7 -3.06 -4.03 4.12
N VAL A 8 -1.97 -3.30 4.35
CA VAL A 8 -0.80 -3.32 3.46
C VAL A 8 0.42 -3.70 4.27
N GLU A 9 1.18 -4.68 3.80
CA GLU A 9 2.40 -5.18 4.46
C GLU A 9 3.55 -5.31 3.46
N ASN A 10 4.74 -4.94 3.92
CA ASN A 10 6.01 -5.04 3.21
C ASN A 10 6.05 -4.33 1.84
N PHE A 11 5.26 -3.27 1.64
CA PHE A 11 5.11 -2.61 0.33
C PHE A 11 5.69 -1.19 0.31
N ARG A 12 6.73 -0.95 -0.48
CA ARG A 12 7.37 0.35 -0.69
C ARG A 12 7.70 1.06 0.63
N ALA A 13 7.08 2.20 0.94
CA ALA A 13 7.30 2.94 2.18
C ALA A 13 6.50 2.38 3.38
N LEU A 14 5.71 1.33 3.18
CA LEU A 14 4.75 0.79 4.15
C LEU A 14 5.24 -0.56 4.67
N GLU A 15 5.74 -0.57 5.91
CA GLU A 15 6.14 -1.82 6.57
C GLU A 15 4.93 -2.68 6.95
N SER A 16 3.98 -2.09 7.69
CA SER A 16 2.70 -2.71 8.04
C SER A 16 1.72 -1.61 8.42
N ILE A 17 0.61 -1.51 7.70
CA ILE A 17 -0.46 -0.56 8.00
C ILE A 17 -1.82 -1.22 7.92
N PHE A 18 -2.73 -0.72 8.76
CA PHE A 18 -4.15 -1.00 8.71
C PHE A 18 -4.88 0.33 8.61
N PHE A 19 -5.68 0.52 7.56
CA PHE A 19 -6.41 1.77 7.32
C PHE A 19 -7.90 1.49 7.16
N PRO A 20 -8.76 1.87 8.13
CA PRO A 20 -10.19 1.80 7.96
C PRO A 20 -10.65 2.80 6.89
N LEU A 21 -11.50 2.36 5.96
CA LEU A 21 -12.01 3.17 4.87
C LEU A 21 -13.52 3.35 5.03
N ASP A 22 -13.99 4.54 4.65
CA ASP A 22 -15.41 4.84 4.52
C ASP A 22 -15.71 5.26 3.07
N ARG A 23 -16.96 5.59 2.76
CA ARG A 23 -17.37 6.09 1.44
C ARG A 23 -16.57 7.32 1.01
N PHE A 24 -16.09 8.09 1.97
CA PHE A 24 -15.19 9.21 1.77
C PHE A 24 -14.09 9.16 2.82
N SER A 25 -12.84 9.11 2.37
CA SER A 25 -11.67 9.09 3.23
C SER A 25 -10.64 10.06 2.68
N VAL A 26 -9.98 10.79 3.58
CA VAL A 26 -8.93 11.75 3.22
C VAL A 26 -7.62 11.27 3.83
N ILE A 27 -6.58 11.21 3.00
CA ILE A 27 -5.22 10.83 3.42
C ILE A 27 -4.37 12.09 3.39
N ILE A 28 -3.87 12.48 4.56
CA ILE A 28 -3.01 13.67 4.75
C ILE A 28 -1.70 13.28 5.45
N GLY A 29 -0.69 14.12 5.32
CA GLY A 29 0.63 13.91 5.91
C GLY A 29 1.74 14.55 5.07
N GLU A 30 2.95 14.62 5.61
CA GLU A 30 4.12 15.18 4.94
C GLU A 30 4.51 14.37 3.68
N ASN A 31 5.32 14.95 2.80
CA ASN A 31 5.81 14.22 1.63
C ASN A 31 6.63 13.00 2.07
N ASP A 32 6.60 11.96 1.23
CA ASP A 32 7.38 10.72 1.41
C ASP A 32 7.04 9.87 2.65
N VAL A 33 5.99 10.20 3.40
CA VAL A 33 5.50 9.37 4.54
C VAL A 33 4.67 8.14 4.12
N GLY A 34 4.61 7.83 2.81
CA GLY A 34 3.90 6.65 2.30
C GLY A 34 2.47 6.88 1.79
N LYS A 35 1.99 8.13 1.70
CA LYS A 35 0.65 8.44 1.14
C LYS A 35 0.47 7.90 -0.29
N THR A 36 1.40 8.24 -1.18
CA THR A 36 1.38 7.75 -2.57
C THR A 36 1.58 6.24 -2.62
N SER A 37 2.42 5.67 -1.75
CA SER A 37 2.60 4.22 -1.62
C SER A 37 1.29 3.51 -1.26
N PHE A 38 0.47 4.08 -0.37
CA PHE A 38 -0.83 3.51 -0.04
C PHE A 38 -1.78 3.54 -1.25
N LEU A 39 -1.83 4.65 -2.00
CA LEU A 39 -2.63 4.72 -3.21
C LEU A 39 -2.16 3.72 -4.27
N TYR A 40 -0.84 3.49 -4.40
CA TYR A 40 -0.31 2.45 -5.28
C TYR A 40 -0.65 1.03 -4.85
N ALA A 41 -0.72 0.76 -3.53
CA ALA A 41 -1.17 -0.54 -3.04
C ALA A 41 -2.63 -0.81 -3.46
N LEU A 42 -3.50 0.18 -3.28
CA LEU A 42 -4.89 0.10 -3.73
C LEU A 42 -4.98 -0.08 -5.25
N ASP A 43 -4.22 0.71 -6.02
CA ASP A 43 -4.18 0.59 -7.49
C ASP A 43 -3.70 -0.81 -7.92
N THR A 44 -2.74 -1.38 -7.22
CA THR A 44 -2.25 -2.73 -7.52
C THR A 44 -3.32 -3.80 -7.28
N PHE A 45 -4.07 -3.68 -6.18
CA PHE A 45 -5.16 -4.60 -5.88
C PHE A 45 -6.29 -4.53 -6.93
N PHE A 46 -6.59 -3.36 -7.47
CA PHE A 46 -7.68 -3.19 -8.45
C PHE A 46 -7.27 -3.30 -9.92
N GLY A 47 -6.03 -2.94 -10.24
CA GLY A 47 -5.57 -2.66 -11.60
C GLY A 47 -4.75 -3.76 -12.26
N ASP A 48 -4.55 -4.91 -11.58
CA ASP A 48 -3.68 -6.01 -12.06
C ASP A 48 -2.21 -5.56 -12.30
N THR A 49 -1.76 -4.50 -11.62
CA THR A 49 -0.37 -4.05 -11.67
C THR A 49 0.52 -5.14 -11.08
N LYS A 50 1.52 -5.61 -11.83
CA LYS A 50 2.47 -6.60 -11.32
C LYS A 50 3.39 -5.97 -10.28
N ILE A 51 3.53 -6.66 -9.15
CA ILE A 51 4.55 -6.40 -8.13
C ILE A 51 5.68 -7.39 -8.36
N ASP A 52 6.74 -6.98 -9.02
CA ASP A 52 7.90 -7.84 -9.31
C ASP A 52 9.25 -7.15 -9.13
N ALA A 53 9.27 -5.83 -8.88
CA ALA A 53 10.49 -5.10 -8.65
C ALA A 53 10.92 -5.18 -7.18
N THR A 54 12.22 -5.33 -6.94
CA THR A 54 12.82 -5.25 -5.60
C THR A 54 12.46 -3.94 -4.89
N SER A 55 12.26 -2.85 -5.64
CA SER A 55 11.83 -1.55 -5.11
C SER A 55 10.40 -1.52 -4.58
N ASP A 56 9.57 -2.51 -4.89
CA ASP A 56 8.22 -2.61 -4.35
C ASP A 56 8.20 -3.21 -2.93
N PHE A 57 9.30 -3.83 -2.50
CA PHE A 57 9.43 -4.37 -1.14
C PHE A 57 9.87 -3.28 -0.17
N PHE A 58 9.30 -3.26 1.04
CA PHE A 58 9.76 -2.36 2.09
C PHE A 58 11.22 -2.63 2.41
N LYS A 59 12.04 -1.57 2.37
CA LYS A 59 13.51 -1.65 2.46
C LYS A 59 14.17 -2.63 1.50
N MET A 60 13.51 -2.98 0.40
CA MET A 60 13.99 -3.99 -0.56
C MET A 60 14.14 -5.40 0.04
N GLU A 61 13.45 -5.69 1.14
CA GLU A 61 13.47 -6.97 1.85
C GLU A 61 12.53 -7.99 1.17
N THR A 62 13.09 -8.83 0.29
CA THR A 62 12.36 -9.81 -0.52
C THR A 62 12.09 -11.15 0.16
N ASP A 63 12.61 -11.34 1.37
CA ASP A 63 12.36 -12.50 2.23
C ASP A 63 10.94 -12.51 2.81
N ARG A 64 10.30 -11.35 2.90
CA ARG A 64 8.90 -11.19 3.31
C ARG A 64 8.00 -10.99 2.09
N THR A 65 6.82 -11.60 2.11
CA THR A 65 5.82 -11.44 1.05
C THR A 65 5.11 -10.09 1.17
N ILE A 66 4.72 -9.52 0.03
CA ILE A 66 3.90 -8.30 -0.03
C ILE A 66 2.42 -8.66 0.14
N ILE A 67 1.70 -7.88 0.93
CA ILE A 67 0.24 -7.91 1.04
C ILE A 67 -0.27 -6.52 0.67
N THR A 68 -1.16 -6.42 -0.33
CA THR A 68 -1.76 -5.16 -0.80
C THR A 68 -3.25 -5.33 -1.03
#